data_AF-M7U1V8-F1
#
_entry.id   AF-M7U1V8-F1
#
_cell.length_a   1.000
_cell.length_b   1.000
_cell.length_c   1.000
_cell.angle_alpha   90.00
_cell.angle_beta   90.00
_cell.angle_gamma   90.00
#
_symmetry.space_group_name_H-M   'P 1'
#
loop_
_entity.id
_entity.type
_entity.pdbx_description
1 polymer ?
#
loop_
_entity_poly.entity_id
_entity_poly.type
_entity_poly.pdbx_seq_one_letter_code
_entity_poly.pdbx_strand_id
1 'polypeptide(L)'
;MALPLPPGLVPTEVAFLCEMEMVTIVPRQRLESIPLLSGSTPPLRPPHRAELPLWLALLLKKQRRANILAPPWLHPSSLQDILHHETAVDAEAFSPPPPAVMRADGRGGVRPYGQNPNPNTNIGEELLWLSPPFVPSNTQAAPAGYLPYHWLELGEALLAHAADDVPAAAEVRGLLRDLQEVRAAKLRAGAATQLSEGGGVGVRAGCRGWGEEAGGER
;
A
#
# COMPACT_ATOMS: atom_id res chain seq x y z
N MET A 1 -36.84 1.54 -11.43
CA MET A 1 -36.27 2.65 -10.66
C MET A 1 -35.03 2.12 -9.96
N ALA A 2 -33.87 2.75 -10.14
CA ALA A 2 -32.65 2.34 -9.43
C ALA A 2 -32.78 2.72 -7.96
N LEU A 3 -32.41 1.80 -7.06
CA LEU A 3 -32.34 2.06 -5.62
C LEU A 3 -31.34 3.21 -5.36
N PRO A 4 -31.66 4.19 -4.49
CA PRO A 4 -30.70 5.21 -4.13
C PRO A 4 -29.59 4.56 -3.30
N LEU A 5 -28.40 4.44 -3.89
CA LEU A 5 -27.21 3.97 -3.18
C LEU A 5 -26.69 5.08 -2.25
N PRO A 6 -26.10 4.73 -1.09
CA PRO A 6 -25.46 5.70 -0.23
C PRO A 6 -24.30 6.40 -0.98
N PRO A 7 -24.05 7.69 -0.72
CA PRO A 7 -22.92 8.38 -1.32
C PRO A 7 -21.59 7.88 -0.74
N GLY A 8 -20.60 7.69 -1.60
CA GLY A 8 -19.25 7.25 -1.22
C GLY A 8 -19.03 5.75 -1.36
N LEU A 9 -17.78 5.32 -1.15
CA LEU A 9 -17.40 3.91 -1.19
C LEU A 9 -17.77 3.22 0.11
N VAL A 10 -18.38 2.04 0.03
CA VAL A 10 -18.59 1.20 1.21
C VAL A 10 -17.32 0.41 1.55
N PRO A 11 -17.10 0.00 2.81
CA PRO A 11 -15.89 -0.74 3.19
C PRO A 11 -15.65 -2.00 2.36
N THR A 12 -16.72 -2.69 1.95
CA THR A 12 -16.63 -3.88 1.08
C THR A 12 -16.18 -3.54 -0.33
N GLU A 13 -16.51 -2.36 -0.86
CA GLU A 13 -16.02 -1.89 -2.16
C GLU A 13 -14.54 -1.53 -2.07
N VAL A 14 -14.10 -0.90 -0.98
CA VAL A 14 -12.67 -0.60 -0.76
C VAL A 14 -11.87 -1.89 -0.62
N ALA A 15 -12.37 -2.88 0.12
CA ALA A 15 -11.76 -4.20 0.20
C ALA A 15 -11.68 -4.88 -1.17
N PHE A 16 -12.75 -4.79 -1.98
CA PHE A 16 -12.75 -5.29 -3.35
C PHE A 16 -11.72 -4.59 -4.25
N LEU A 17 -11.55 -3.27 -4.12
CA LEU A 17 -10.50 -2.53 -4.83
C LEU A 17 -9.09 -2.94 -4.37
N CYS A 18 -8.91 -3.17 -3.07
CA CYS A 18 -7.67 -3.69 -2.49
C CYS A 18 -7.29 -5.06 -3.04
N GLU A 19 -8.24 -5.89 -3.47
CA GLU A 19 -7.94 -7.21 -4.06
C GLU A 19 -7.09 -7.15 -5.33
N MET A 20 -7.05 -6.00 -5.99
CA MET A 20 -6.20 -5.77 -7.16
C MET A 20 -4.76 -5.41 -6.81
N GLU A 21 -4.44 -5.18 -5.53
CA GLU A 21 -3.09 -4.88 -5.06
C GLU A 21 -2.13 -6.05 -5.35
N MET A 22 -0.92 -5.72 -5.76
CA MET A 22 0.10 -6.72 -6.05
C MET A 22 0.75 -7.19 -4.75
N VAL A 23 0.75 -8.51 -4.54
CA VAL A 23 1.42 -9.17 -3.41
C VAL A 23 2.42 -10.20 -3.90
N THR A 24 3.46 -10.46 -3.10
CA THR A 24 4.45 -11.49 -3.42
C THR A 24 4.03 -12.83 -2.84
N ILE A 25 4.08 -13.88 -3.64
CA ILE A 25 3.81 -15.25 -3.23
C ILE A 25 4.98 -16.18 -3.53
N VAL A 26 5.01 -17.33 -2.86
CA VAL A 26 5.84 -18.49 -3.21
C VAL A 26 4.91 -19.66 -3.55
N PRO A 27 4.85 -20.09 -4.82
CA PRO A 27 4.05 -21.23 -5.22
C PRO A 27 4.64 -22.53 -4.65
N ARG A 28 3.78 -23.46 -4.25
CA ARG A 28 4.15 -24.79 -3.73
C ARG A 28 4.13 -25.87 -4.81
N GLN A 29 3.48 -25.59 -5.93
CA GLN A 29 3.41 -26.48 -7.09
C GLN A 29 3.58 -25.68 -8.38
N ARG A 30 3.95 -26.36 -9.46
CA ARG A 30 3.96 -25.76 -10.79
C ARG A 30 2.52 -25.44 -11.21
N LEU A 31 2.30 -24.23 -11.70
CA LEU A 31 1.03 -23.76 -12.22
C LEU A 31 1.24 -23.24 -13.64
N GLU A 32 0.47 -23.80 -14.56
CA GLU A 32 0.47 -23.30 -15.93
C GLU A 32 -0.23 -21.95 -16.01
N SER A 33 0.08 -21.22 -17.07
CA SER A 33 -0.48 -19.91 -17.36
C SER A 33 -2.00 -19.98 -17.54
N ILE A 34 -2.74 -19.04 -16.94
CA ILE A 34 -4.19 -18.90 -17.08
C ILE A 34 -4.47 -17.70 -18.00
N PRO A 35 -5.21 -17.88 -19.12
CA PRO A 35 -5.63 -16.76 -19.95
C PRO A 35 -6.75 -15.98 -19.25
N LEU A 36 -6.51 -14.71 -18.92
CA LEU A 36 -7.50 -13.79 -18.35
C LEU A 36 -7.83 -12.68 -19.36
N LEU A 37 -8.88 -11.89 -19.07
CA LEU A 37 -9.28 -10.74 -19.89
C LEU A 37 -8.15 -9.72 -20.07
N SER A 38 -7.35 -9.50 -19.02
CA SER A 38 -6.21 -8.57 -19.02
C SER A 38 -4.91 -9.19 -19.53
N GLY A 39 -4.95 -10.40 -20.10
CA GLY A 39 -3.79 -11.15 -20.56
C GLY A 39 -3.56 -12.44 -19.76
N SER A 40 -2.54 -13.19 -20.17
CA SER A 40 -2.19 -14.45 -19.53
C SER A 40 -1.34 -14.24 -18.27
N THR A 41 -1.66 -14.94 -17.17
CA THR A 41 -0.83 -14.90 -15.95
C THR A 41 0.53 -15.55 -16.18
N PRO A 42 1.62 -15.07 -15.56
CA PRO A 42 2.91 -15.74 -15.67
C PRO A 42 2.82 -17.18 -15.11
N PRO A 43 3.47 -18.17 -15.76
CA PRO A 43 3.52 -19.52 -15.22
C PRO A 43 4.30 -19.53 -13.90
N LEU A 44 3.77 -20.20 -12.89
CA LEU A 44 4.34 -20.20 -11.54
C LEU A 44 5.16 -21.46 -11.32
N ARG A 45 6.41 -21.31 -10.89
CA ARG A 45 7.35 -22.41 -10.69
C ARG A 45 7.94 -22.35 -9.28
N PRO A 46 7.70 -23.36 -8.42
CA PRO A 46 8.35 -23.43 -7.12
C PRO A 46 9.87 -23.54 -7.25
N PRO A 47 10.66 -22.97 -6.32
CA PRO A 47 10.27 -22.08 -5.22
C PRO A 47 10.37 -20.59 -5.60
N HIS A 48 10.29 -20.24 -6.89
CA HIS A 48 10.51 -18.86 -7.34
C HIS A 48 9.35 -17.96 -6.91
N ARG A 49 9.71 -16.82 -6.30
CA ARG A 49 8.76 -15.76 -5.94
C ARG A 49 8.10 -15.21 -7.20
N ALA A 50 6.81 -14.90 -7.08
CA ALA A 50 6.05 -14.24 -8.13
C ALA A 50 5.15 -13.16 -7.51
N GLU A 51 4.87 -12.12 -8.29
CA GLU A 51 3.92 -11.07 -7.91
C GLU A 51 2.59 -11.33 -8.62
N LEU A 52 1.51 -11.38 -7.84
CA LEU A 52 0.15 -11.59 -8.33
C LEU A 52 -0.81 -10.65 -7.62
N PRO A 53 -1.97 -10.33 -8.22
CA PRO A 53 -3.05 -9.66 -7.52
C PRO A 53 -3.50 -10.44 -6.28
N LEU A 54 -3.87 -9.72 -5.22
CA LEU A 54 -4.29 -10.28 -3.95
C LEU A 54 -5.43 -11.30 -4.09
N TRP A 55 -6.45 -11.05 -4.93
CA TRP A 55 -7.55 -12.02 -5.15
C TRP A 55 -7.03 -13.41 -5.58
N LEU A 56 -6.03 -13.44 -6.47
CA LEU A 56 -5.47 -14.69 -6.99
C LEU A 56 -4.59 -15.35 -5.93
N ALA A 57 -3.81 -14.55 -5.20
CA ALA A 57 -2.98 -15.03 -4.10
C ALA A 57 -3.83 -15.70 -3.01
N LEU A 58 -4.94 -15.06 -2.60
CA LEU A 58 -5.87 -15.60 -1.60
C LEU A 58 -6.55 -16.88 -2.09
N LEU A 59 -6.95 -16.94 -3.37
CA LEU A 59 -7.51 -18.15 -3.98
C LEU A 59 -6.50 -19.32 -3.95
N LEU A 60 -5.25 -19.08 -4.33
CA LEU A 60 -4.18 -20.09 -4.29
C LEU A 60 -3.83 -20.51 -2.86
N LYS A 61 -3.85 -19.57 -1.90
CA LYS A 61 -3.64 -19.84 -0.47
C LYS A 61 -4.74 -20.74 0.09
N LYS A 62 -6.01 -20.46 -0.21
CA LYS A 62 -7.16 -21.30 0.18
C LYS A 62 -7.04 -22.72 -0.37
N GLN A 63 -6.51 -22.87 -1.58
CA GLN A 63 -6.23 -24.17 -2.20
C GLN A 63 -4.93 -24.84 -1.69
N ARG A 64 -4.19 -24.20 -0.76
CA ARG A 64 -2.87 -24.66 -0.25
C ARG A 64 -1.80 -24.79 -1.34
N ARG A 65 -1.90 -24.02 -2.42
CA ARG A 65 -0.99 -24.08 -3.59
C ARG A 65 0.08 -23.00 -3.59
N ALA A 66 -0.03 -22.00 -2.71
CA ALA A 66 0.96 -20.95 -2.52
C ALA A 66 0.98 -20.50 -1.06
N ASN A 67 2.11 -19.96 -0.64
CA ASN A 67 2.24 -19.16 0.57
C ASN A 67 2.40 -17.70 0.17
N ILE A 68 1.75 -16.79 0.87
CA ILE A 68 1.89 -15.35 0.68
C ILE A 68 3.08 -14.88 1.51
N LEU A 69 3.86 -13.92 1.03
CA LEU A 69 4.93 -13.33 1.82
C LEU A 69 4.46 -11.98 2.36
N ALA A 70 4.32 -11.89 3.69
CA ALA A 70 3.87 -10.65 4.36
C ALA A 70 4.80 -9.47 4.02
N PRO A 71 4.27 -8.34 3.50
CA PRO A 71 5.11 -7.21 3.11
C PRO A 71 5.87 -6.63 4.32
N PRO A 72 7.06 -6.05 4.12
CA PRO A 72 7.92 -5.62 5.23
C PRO A 72 7.27 -4.63 6.21
N TRP A 73 6.35 -3.78 5.73
CA TRP A 73 5.62 -2.84 6.59
C TRP A 73 4.66 -3.53 7.57
N LEU A 74 4.19 -4.75 7.27
CA LEU A 74 3.27 -5.54 8.10
C LEU A 74 4.01 -6.34 9.19
N HIS A 75 5.33 -6.15 9.32
CA HIS A 75 6.10 -6.74 10.41
C HIS A 75 5.80 -6.03 11.73
N PRO A 76 5.70 -6.75 12.88
CA PRO A 76 5.38 -6.14 14.18
C PRO A 76 6.31 -4.97 14.54
N SER A 77 7.62 -5.11 14.34
CA SER A 77 8.56 -4.00 14.62
C SER A 77 8.27 -2.75 13.76
N SER A 78 7.95 -2.93 12.48
CA SER A 78 7.62 -1.81 11.59
C SER A 78 6.35 -1.10 12.04
N LEU A 79 5.31 -1.84 12.43
CA LEU A 79 4.07 -1.26 12.93
C LEU A 79 4.27 -0.57 14.28
N GLN A 80 5.07 -1.14 15.18
CA GLN A 80 5.45 -0.50 16.44
C GLN A 80 6.19 0.82 16.22
N ASP A 81 7.16 0.85 15.30
CA ASP A 81 7.92 2.06 14.99
C ASP A 81 7.00 3.17 14.47
N ILE A 82 6.04 2.82 13.60
CA ILE A 82 5.04 3.75 13.07
C ILE A 82 4.11 4.25 14.17
N LEU A 83 3.62 3.35 15.03
CA LEU A 83 2.75 3.69 16.15
C LEU A 83 3.48 4.60 17.16
N HIS A 84 4.73 4.29 17.48
CA HIS A 84 5.58 5.12 18.35
C HIS A 84 5.81 6.50 17.73
N HIS A 85 6.10 6.57 16.41
CA HIS A 85 6.22 7.84 15.71
C HIS A 85 4.93 8.67 15.84
N GLU A 86 3.77 8.04 15.65
CA GLU A 86 2.48 8.73 15.69
C GLU A 86 1.95 9.03 17.10
N THR A 87 2.56 8.50 18.16
CA THR A 87 2.11 8.72 19.54
C THR A 87 3.10 9.52 20.37
N ALA A 88 4.40 9.22 20.25
CA ALA A 88 5.46 9.80 21.07
C ALA A 88 6.28 10.87 20.34
N VAL A 89 6.54 10.72 19.04
CA VAL A 89 7.39 11.65 18.28
C VAL A 89 6.58 12.81 17.71
N ASP A 90 5.52 12.51 16.98
CA ASP A 90 4.61 13.49 16.41
C ASP A 90 3.15 13.06 16.63
N ALA A 91 2.56 13.60 17.69
CA ALA A 91 1.19 13.30 18.11
C ALA A 91 0.13 13.97 17.22
N GLU A 92 0.50 15.02 16.47
CA GLU A 92 -0.45 15.81 15.67
C GLU A 92 -0.43 15.41 14.20
N ALA A 93 0.72 14.95 13.68
CA ALA A 93 0.84 14.50 12.29
C ALA A 93 0.79 12.97 12.14
N PHE A 94 0.50 12.50 10.92
CA PHE A 94 0.66 11.09 10.56
C PHE A 94 2.12 10.77 10.24
N SER A 95 2.47 9.48 10.27
CA SER A 95 3.75 9.01 9.74
C SER A 95 3.94 9.46 8.28
N PRO A 96 5.17 9.71 7.81
CA PRO A 96 5.42 10.11 6.44
C PRO A 96 4.89 9.08 5.44
N PRO A 97 4.47 9.50 4.23
CA PRO A 97 4.06 8.58 3.18
C PRO A 97 5.25 7.74 2.70
N PRO A 98 5.00 6.55 2.12
CA PRO A 98 6.05 5.74 1.54
C PRO A 98 6.82 6.52 0.47
N PRO A 99 8.15 6.35 0.37
CA PRO A 99 8.91 6.94 -0.71
C PRO A 99 8.39 6.44 -2.06
N ALA A 100 8.56 7.26 -3.10
CA ALA A 100 8.21 6.87 -4.45
C ALA A 100 8.90 5.53 -4.81
N VAL A 101 8.13 4.57 -5.34
CA VAL A 101 8.66 3.26 -5.68
C VAL A 101 9.69 3.42 -6.79
N MET A 102 10.91 2.96 -6.52
CA MET A 102 12.04 3.05 -7.42
C MET A 102 12.43 1.65 -7.91
N ARG A 103 12.73 1.52 -9.21
CA ARG A 103 13.22 0.29 -9.84
C ARG A 103 14.59 0.54 -10.45
N ALA A 104 15.51 -0.39 -10.22
CA ALA A 104 16.81 -0.38 -10.89
C ALA A 104 16.62 -0.57 -12.40
N ASP A 105 17.21 0.31 -13.20
CA ASP A 105 17.33 0.07 -14.63
C ASP A 105 18.50 -0.90 -14.89
N GLY A 106 18.42 -1.70 -15.94
CA GLY A 106 19.49 -2.65 -16.30
C GLY A 106 20.81 -1.99 -16.71
N ARG A 107 20.94 -0.67 -16.55
CA ARG A 107 22.11 0.15 -16.88
C ARG A 107 22.75 0.77 -15.62
N GLY A 108 22.31 0.39 -14.42
CA GLY A 108 22.88 0.84 -13.16
C GLY A 108 22.31 2.17 -12.63
N GLY A 109 21.25 2.70 -13.25
CA GLY A 109 20.45 3.81 -12.77
C GLY A 109 19.22 3.35 -11.98
N VAL A 110 18.50 4.31 -11.43
CA VAL A 110 17.27 4.10 -10.66
C VAL A 110 16.17 4.97 -11.28
N ARG A 111 14.98 4.39 -11.49
CA ARG A 111 13.84 5.11 -12.08
C ARG A 111 12.57 4.90 -11.27
N PRO A 112 11.69 5.91 -11.18
CA PRO A 112 10.34 5.74 -10.67
C PRO A 112 9.61 4.60 -11.39
N TYR A 113 8.87 3.82 -10.61
CA TYR A 113 8.01 2.77 -11.13
C TYR A 113 6.95 3.37 -12.06
N GLY A 114 6.81 2.85 -13.29
CA GLY A 114 5.90 3.38 -14.31
C GLY A 114 6.56 4.29 -15.36
N GLN A 115 7.83 4.67 -15.21
CA GLN A 115 8.53 5.48 -16.22
C GLN A 115 9.08 4.62 -17.36
N ASN A 116 8.74 4.98 -18.61
CA ASN A 116 9.16 4.26 -19.81
C ASN A 116 10.70 4.27 -19.97
N PRO A 117 11.35 3.11 -20.21
CA PRO A 117 12.80 3.04 -20.42
C PRO A 117 13.28 3.62 -21.76
N ASN A 118 12.41 3.86 -22.75
CA ASN A 118 12.80 4.34 -24.07
C ASN A 118 12.56 5.86 -24.24
N PRO A 119 13.62 6.69 -24.39
CA PRO A 119 13.48 8.13 -24.61
C PRO A 119 12.94 8.50 -26.01
N ASN A 120 12.83 7.57 -26.96
CA ASN A 120 12.41 7.84 -28.35
C ASN A 120 10.94 7.49 -28.65
N THR A 121 10.18 6.96 -27.69
CA THR A 121 8.74 6.76 -27.88
C THR A 121 8.00 8.06 -27.56
N ASN A 122 7.62 8.80 -28.60
CA ASN A 122 6.66 9.94 -28.56
C ASN A 122 5.21 9.48 -28.26
N ILE A 123 5.03 8.46 -27.41
CA ILE A 123 3.76 8.29 -26.71
C ILE A 123 3.95 9.21 -25.52
N GLY A 124 3.20 10.32 -25.51
CA GLY A 124 3.43 11.47 -24.62
C GLY A 124 3.86 11.07 -23.22
N GLU A 125 4.72 11.90 -22.63
CA GLU A 125 5.26 11.83 -21.26
C GLU A 125 4.17 11.84 -20.16
N GLU A 126 3.02 11.20 -20.36
CA GLU A 126 2.16 10.72 -19.30
C GLU A 126 2.85 9.50 -18.68
N LEU A 127 3.83 9.79 -17.84
CA LEU A 127 3.72 9.44 -16.44
C LEU A 127 2.44 8.67 -16.13
N LEU A 128 2.44 7.35 -16.34
CA LEU A 128 1.44 6.50 -15.71
C LEU A 128 1.79 6.57 -14.23
N TRP A 129 1.28 7.61 -13.56
CA TRP A 129 1.17 7.70 -12.12
C TRP A 129 0.29 6.54 -11.72
N LEU A 130 0.95 5.40 -11.53
CA LEU A 130 0.30 4.23 -10.99
C LEU A 130 -0.18 4.68 -9.62
N SER A 131 -1.49 4.78 -9.47
CA SER A 131 -2.13 4.89 -8.18
C SER A 131 -2.34 3.47 -7.63
N PRO A 132 -2.49 3.32 -6.31
CA PRO A 132 -3.13 2.12 -5.76
C PRO A 132 -4.40 1.79 -6.57
N PRO A 133 -4.64 0.53 -6.94
CA PRO A 133 -3.93 -0.68 -6.52
C PRO A 133 -2.78 -1.14 -7.44
N PHE A 134 -2.33 -0.32 -8.39
CA PHE A 134 -1.36 -0.71 -9.43
C PHE A 134 0.11 -0.39 -9.07
N VAL A 135 0.35 0.04 -7.84
CA VAL A 135 1.71 0.26 -7.29
C VAL A 135 2.10 -0.97 -6.47
N PRO A 136 3.33 -1.50 -6.59
CA PRO A 136 3.78 -2.65 -5.82
C PRO A 136 4.12 -2.25 -4.36
N SER A 137 3.19 -1.57 -3.68
CA SER A 137 3.33 -1.09 -2.30
C SER A 137 3.14 -2.21 -1.25
N ASN A 138 2.62 -3.35 -1.69
CA ASN A 138 2.28 -4.51 -0.85
C ASN A 138 3.10 -5.75 -1.18
N THR A 139 4.20 -5.58 -1.92
CA THR A 139 5.13 -6.66 -2.27
C THR A 139 6.27 -6.77 -1.26
N GLN A 140 7.11 -7.79 -1.40
CA GLN A 140 8.34 -7.95 -0.62
C GLN A 140 9.39 -6.85 -0.86
N ALA A 141 9.26 -6.07 -1.93
CA ALA A 141 10.14 -4.94 -2.22
C ALA A 141 9.67 -3.63 -1.56
N ALA A 142 8.50 -3.64 -0.91
CA ALA A 142 7.97 -2.46 -0.24
C ALA A 142 8.87 -2.04 0.95
N PRO A 143 9.05 -0.73 1.18
CA PRO A 143 9.87 -0.26 2.28
C PRO A 143 9.18 -0.55 3.64
N ALA A 144 9.97 -0.98 4.62
CA ALA A 144 9.51 -1.08 6.01
C ALA A 144 9.39 0.33 6.62
N GLY A 145 8.57 0.48 7.66
CA GLY A 145 8.35 1.75 8.37
C GLY A 145 7.40 2.73 7.69
N TYR A 146 6.75 2.32 6.58
CA TYR A 146 5.79 3.16 5.86
C TYR A 146 4.49 2.39 5.61
N LEU A 147 3.35 3.10 5.65
CA LEU A 147 2.05 2.49 5.40
C LEU A 147 1.58 2.76 3.96
N PRO A 148 1.23 1.70 3.19
CA PRO A 148 0.61 1.87 1.88
C PRO A 148 -0.83 2.37 2.01
N TYR A 149 -1.45 2.71 0.87
CA TYR A 149 -2.82 3.24 0.85
C TYR A 149 -3.85 2.27 1.45
N HIS A 150 -3.91 1.02 0.96
CA HIS A 150 -4.82 -0.02 1.46
C HIS A 150 -4.23 -0.86 2.62
N TRP A 151 -3.46 -0.24 3.52
CA TRP A 151 -2.78 -0.94 4.61
C TRP A 151 -3.75 -1.71 5.52
N LEU A 152 -4.94 -1.16 5.76
CA LEU A 152 -5.92 -1.74 6.66
C LEU A 152 -6.62 -2.94 6.01
N GLU A 153 -7.14 -2.76 4.79
CA GLU A 153 -7.87 -3.79 4.06
C GLU A 153 -6.95 -4.98 3.73
N LEU A 154 -5.71 -4.70 3.31
CA LEU A 154 -4.73 -5.75 3.03
C LEU A 154 -4.34 -6.49 4.32
N GLY A 155 -4.10 -5.75 5.41
CA GLY A 155 -3.77 -6.32 6.71
C GLY A 155 -4.88 -7.25 7.22
N GLU A 156 -6.13 -6.80 7.18
CA GLU A 156 -7.30 -7.59 7.57
C GLU A 156 -7.49 -8.84 6.69
N ALA A 157 -7.38 -8.69 5.37
CA ALA A 157 -7.53 -9.81 4.43
C ALA A 157 -6.46 -10.89 4.66
N LEU A 158 -5.20 -10.49 4.85
CA LEU A 158 -4.11 -11.43 5.15
C LEU A 158 -4.27 -12.09 6.51
N LEU A 159 -4.64 -11.34 7.55
CA LEU A 159 -4.89 -11.90 8.88
C LEU A 159 -6.12 -12.80 8.96
N ALA A 160 -7.08 -12.65 8.05
CA ALA A 160 -8.26 -13.50 7.96
C ALA A 160 -7.99 -14.82 7.23
N HIS A 161 -7.19 -14.77 6.15
CA HIS A 161 -7.06 -15.92 5.21
C HIS A 161 -5.66 -16.54 5.16
N ALA A 162 -4.63 -15.81 5.62
CA ALA A 162 -3.22 -16.19 5.53
C ALA A 162 -2.45 -15.85 6.83
N ALA A 163 -3.10 -15.94 7.99
CA ALA A 163 -2.48 -15.62 9.28
C ALA A 163 -1.23 -16.47 9.59
N ASP A 164 -1.16 -17.68 9.03
CA ASP A 164 -0.01 -18.58 9.15
C ASP A 164 1.23 -18.10 8.36
N ASP A 165 1.05 -17.18 7.41
CA ASP A 165 2.13 -16.55 6.63
C ASP A 165 2.59 -15.19 7.21
N VAL A 166 1.91 -14.68 8.24
CA VAL A 166 2.20 -13.37 8.86
C VAL A 166 3.02 -13.56 10.14
N PRO A 167 4.17 -12.89 10.30
CA PRO A 167 4.96 -12.98 11.52
C PRO A 167 4.18 -12.39 12.71
N ALA A 168 4.09 -13.13 13.81
CA ALA A 168 3.38 -12.70 15.02
C ALA A 168 1.96 -12.17 14.76
N ALA A 169 1.15 -12.88 13.96
CA ALA A 169 -0.17 -12.42 13.48
C ALA A 169 -1.12 -11.88 14.57
N ALA A 170 -1.08 -12.42 15.79
CA ALA A 170 -1.89 -11.94 16.91
C ALA A 170 -1.48 -10.53 17.36
N GLU A 171 -0.16 -10.28 17.45
CA GLU A 171 0.41 -8.98 17.80
C GLU A 171 0.13 -7.96 16.69
N VAL A 172 0.36 -8.34 15.43
CA VAL A 172 0.06 -7.50 14.25
C VAL A 172 -1.40 -7.07 14.24
N ARG A 173 -2.34 -7.96 14.58
CA ARG A 173 -3.76 -7.62 14.69
C ARG A 173 -4.05 -6.56 15.76
N GLY A 174 -3.32 -6.58 16.89
CA GLY A 174 -3.41 -5.55 17.92
C GLY A 174 -2.87 -4.22 17.41
N LEU A 175 -1.64 -4.23 16.88
CA LEU A 175 -0.97 -3.03 16.38
C LEU A 175 -1.76 -2.31 15.27
N LEU A 176 -2.40 -3.06 14.36
CA LEU A 176 -3.25 -2.45 13.31
C LEU A 176 -4.49 -1.76 13.90
N ARG A 177 -5.09 -2.32 14.97
CA ARG A 177 -6.23 -1.69 15.67
C ARG A 177 -5.79 -0.44 16.39
N ASP A 178 -4.70 -0.50 17.14
CA ASP A 178 -4.15 0.65 17.87
C ASP A 178 -3.83 1.79 16.89
N LEU A 179 -3.20 1.47 15.75
CA LEU A 179 -2.92 2.43 14.69
C LEU A 179 -4.18 3.01 14.06
N GLN A 180 -5.22 2.19 13.82
CA GLN A 180 -6.51 2.65 13.32
C GLN A 180 -7.18 3.62 14.31
N GLU A 181 -7.14 3.31 15.61
CA GLU A 181 -7.70 4.14 16.67
C GLU A 181 -6.96 5.47 16.80
N VAL A 182 -5.63 5.46 16.81
CA VAL A 182 -4.79 6.66 16.84
C VAL A 182 -5.09 7.56 15.63
N ARG A 183 -5.12 7.00 14.43
CA ARG A 183 -5.41 7.77 13.22
C ARG A 183 -6.84 8.30 13.20
N ALA A 184 -7.83 7.51 13.63
CA ALA A 184 -9.21 7.96 13.74
C ALA A 184 -9.38 9.08 14.77
N ALA A 185 -8.63 9.06 15.88
CA ALA A 185 -8.62 10.13 16.86
C ALA A 185 -8.04 11.43 16.29
N LYS A 186 -6.90 11.36 15.59
CA LYS A 186 -6.28 12.49 14.90
C LYS A 186 -7.19 13.09 13.83
N LEU A 187 -7.84 12.25 13.01
CA LEU A 187 -8.79 12.72 11.99
C LEU A 187 -9.96 13.47 12.61
N ARG A 188 -10.52 12.98 13.73
CA ARG A 188 -11.61 13.67 14.45
C ARG A 188 -11.15 15.00 15.05
N ALA A 189 -9.95 15.04 15.63
CA ALA A 189 -9.36 16.27 16.17
C ALA A 189 -9.09 17.31 15.06
N GLY A 190 -8.48 16.89 13.95
CA GLY A 190 -8.19 17.74 12.80
C GLY A 190 -9.43 18.25 12.07
N ALA A 191 -10.51 17.46 12.01
CA ALA A 191 -11.78 17.92 11.45
C ALA A 191 -12.45 18.96 12.36
N ALA A 192 -12.39 18.79 13.69
CA ALA A 192 -12.97 19.73 14.63
C ALA A 192 -12.30 21.11 14.58
N THR A 193 -10.97 21.16 14.43
CA THR A 193 -10.23 22.42 14.28
C THR A 193 -10.59 23.14 12.97
N GLN A 194 -10.66 22.42 11.85
CA GLN A 194 -11.03 23.00 10.54
C GLN A 194 -12.43 23.62 10.51
N LEU A 195 -13.40 22.99 11.19
CA LEU A 195 -14.77 23.51 11.28
C LEU A 195 -14.87 24.73 12.20
N SER A 196 -14.02 24.81 13.24
CA SER A 196 -13.98 25.94 14.17
C SER A 196 -13.28 27.17 13.59
N GLU A 197 -12.28 27.00 12.73
CA GLU A 197 -11.46 28.10 12.18
C GLU A 197 -12.09 28.81 10.96
N GLY A 198 -13.31 28.47 10.58
CA GLY A 198 -14.06 29.23 9.57
C GLY A 198 -13.45 29.15 8.17
N GLY A 199 -13.62 28.02 7.49
CA GLY A 199 -13.63 27.95 6.02
C GLY A 199 -12.38 28.44 5.27
N GLY A 200 -11.22 28.53 5.91
CA GLY A 200 -9.94 28.81 5.27
C GLY A 200 -9.16 27.51 5.03
N VAL A 201 -8.93 27.17 3.76
CA VAL A 201 -8.22 25.96 3.32
C VAL A 201 -6.84 25.85 3.98
N GLY A 202 -6.64 24.79 4.75
CA GLY A 202 -5.36 24.41 5.33
C GLY A 202 -5.45 23.02 5.93
N VAL A 203 -5.47 21.98 5.08
CA VAL A 203 -5.19 20.62 5.55
C VAL A 203 -3.74 20.63 6.06
N ARG A 204 -3.57 20.73 7.39
CA ARG A 204 -2.27 20.59 8.06
C ARG A 204 -1.87 19.10 8.14
N ALA A 205 -2.18 18.32 7.10
CA ALA A 205 -1.68 16.95 6.97
C ALA A 205 -0.31 17.01 6.31
N GLY A 206 0.76 16.92 7.10
CA GLY A 206 2.02 16.29 6.73
C GLY A 206 2.82 16.78 5.51
N CYS A 207 2.37 17.77 4.74
CA CYS A 207 3.16 18.37 3.66
C CYS A 207 4.02 19.52 4.21
N ARG A 208 4.87 19.25 5.19
CA ARG A 208 6.02 20.12 5.49
C ARG A 208 7.27 19.43 4.97
N GLY A 209 7.76 19.87 3.82
CA GLY A 209 9.14 19.56 3.43
C GLY A 209 9.42 19.46 1.95
N TRP A 210 8.98 20.40 1.10
CA TRP A 210 9.64 20.65 -0.19
C TRP A 210 9.73 22.16 -0.43
N GLY A 211 10.90 22.74 -0.16
CA GLY A 211 11.34 24.03 -0.72
C GLY A 211 11.05 25.31 0.07
N GLU A 212 11.67 25.49 1.23
CA GLU A 212 11.98 26.82 1.75
C GLU A 212 13.49 27.02 1.54
N GLU A 213 13.90 27.32 0.29
CA GLU A 213 15.24 27.81 0.03
C GLU A 213 15.34 29.24 0.54
N ALA A 214 16.17 29.38 1.57
CA ALA A 214 16.54 30.63 2.19
C ALA A 214 17.02 31.65 1.15
N GLY A 215 16.45 32.86 1.23
CA GLY A 215 17.01 34.03 0.57
C GLY A 215 18.43 34.28 1.06
N GLY A 216 19.39 34.18 0.14
CA GLY A 216 20.74 34.69 0.30
C GLY A 216 20.84 36.02 -0.43
N GLU A 217 20.94 37.10 0.36
CA GLU A 217 21.25 38.45 -0.09
C GLU A 217 22.53 38.49 -0.93
N ARG A 218 22.45 39.14 -2.10
CA ARG A 218 23.46 40.09 -2.61
C ARG A 218 22.94 40.86 -3.80
#